data_AF-A0A7G8E517-F1
#
_entry.id   AF-A0A7G8E517-F1
#
_cell.length_a   1.000
_cell.length_b   1.000
_cell.length_c   1.000
_cell.angle_alpha   90.00
_cell.angle_beta   90.00
_cell.angle_gamma   90.00
#
_symmetry.space_group_name_H-M   'P 1'
#
loop_
_entity.id
_entity.type
_entity.pdbx_description
1 polymer ?
#
loop_
_entity_poly.entity_id
_entity_poly.type
_entity_poly.pdbx_seq_one_letter_code
_entity_poly.pdbx_strand_id
1 'polypeptide(L)'
;MNAEWLTGRLCAGHGVASGKSNESPYPDGTIRMQSPVFKALGLDLSGCYFGTLNINFAPLEVSLANPDHLFEKLHWTELHPPETFSFWRVEIKASEADVVNGWVYYPHPETKERHWQPPTTLELLAPQLSGVEPGCTISLRDQRRRIKLVDTTRLRARLLEFLKFRVLASQQTFFEVDTLAKRQQWLAAMFPEALQLSEQDLDRVWAQARSLYTES
;
A
#
# COMPACT_ATOMS: atom_id res chain seq x y z
N MET A 1 -14.30 19.62 -0.86
CA MET A 1 -14.53 18.21 -1.28
C MET A 1 -14.33 17.32 -0.07
N ASN A 2 -15.18 16.33 0.18
CA ASN A 2 -15.08 15.40 1.32
C ASN A 2 -14.12 14.25 1.02
N ALA A 3 -13.61 13.56 2.04
CA ALA A 3 -12.81 12.35 1.83
C ALA A 3 -13.70 11.20 1.34
N GLU A 4 -13.18 10.40 0.40
CA GLU A 4 -13.93 9.32 -0.26
C GLU A 4 -13.81 7.99 0.50
N TRP A 5 -14.81 7.13 0.33
CA TRP A 5 -14.78 5.75 0.83
C TRP A 5 -14.11 4.84 -0.20
N LEU A 6 -12.96 4.28 0.16
CA LEU A 6 -12.28 3.25 -0.62
C LEU A 6 -12.88 1.91 -0.26
N THR A 7 -13.36 1.16 -1.25
CA THR A 7 -14.15 -0.05 -1.03
C THR A 7 -13.46 -1.25 -1.66
N GLY A 8 -13.28 -2.31 -0.87
CA GLY A 8 -12.64 -3.55 -1.30
C GLY A 8 -13.32 -4.78 -0.71
N ARG A 9 -12.83 -5.96 -1.08
CA ARG A 9 -13.35 -7.24 -0.59
C ARG A 9 -12.49 -7.77 0.54
N LEU A 10 -13.13 -8.25 1.60
CA LEU A 10 -12.45 -8.97 2.66
C LEU A 10 -11.95 -10.32 2.11
N CYS A 11 -10.66 -10.60 2.31
CA CYS A 11 -10.03 -11.85 1.95
C CYS A 11 -9.53 -12.59 3.19
N ALA A 12 -9.49 -13.93 3.08
CA ALA A 12 -8.86 -14.74 4.10
C ALA A 12 -7.35 -14.44 4.15
N GLY A 13 -6.83 -14.19 5.35
CA GLY A 13 -5.40 -14.06 5.59
C GLY A 13 -4.74 -15.39 5.93
N HIS A 14 -3.42 -15.37 6.09
CA HIS A 14 -2.64 -16.55 6.50
C HIS A 14 -2.81 -16.94 7.97
N GLY A 15 -3.57 -16.19 8.78
CA GLY A 15 -3.79 -16.48 10.21
C GLY A 15 -2.60 -16.19 11.12
N VAL A 16 -1.50 -15.65 10.60
CA VAL A 16 -0.28 -15.31 11.37
C VAL A 16 -0.55 -14.14 12.33
N ALA A 17 -1.24 -13.10 11.86
CA ALA A 17 -1.57 -11.91 12.67
C ALA A 17 -2.45 -12.24 13.88
N SER A 18 -3.38 -13.19 13.70
CA SER A 18 -4.36 -13.59 14.72
C SER A 18 -3.96 -14.82 15.53
N GLY A 19 -2.79 -15.42 15.25
CA GLY A 19 -2.34 -16.65 15.91
C GLY A 19 -3.17 -17.90 15.57
N LYS A 20 -4.03 -17.83 14.54
CA LYS A 20 -4.87 -18.96 14.11
C LYS A 20 -4.17 -19.93 13.16
N SER A 21 -2.96 -19.60 12.71
CA SER A 21 -2.15 -20.51 11.89
C SER A 21 -1.39 -21.51 12.77
N ASN A 22 -1.58 -22.80 12.49
CA ASN A 22 -0.87 -23.88 13.17
C ASN A 22 0.65 -23.87 12.93
N GLU A 23 1.11 -23.16 11.89
CA GLU A 23 2.51 -23.07 11.49
C GLU A 23 3.14 -21.74 11.94
N SER A 24 2.40 -20.90 12.68
CA SER A 24 2.91 -19.61 13.15
C SER A 24 3.99 -19.82 14.22
N PRO A 25 5.20 -19.25 14.05
CA PRO A 25 6.21 -19.24 15.12
C PRO A 25 5.83 -18.29 16.27
N TYR A 26 4.75 -17.52 16.11
CA TYR A 26 4.26 -16.55 17.09
C TYR A 26 3.10 -17.19 17.88
N PRO A 27 3.33 -17.59 19.15
CA PRO A 27 2.38 -18.39 19.93
C PRO A 27 1.04 -17.68 20.19
N ASP A 28 1.07 -16.35 20.17
CA ASP A 28 -0.03 -15.46 20.55
C ASP A 28 -0.58 -14.64 19.37
N GLY A 29 -0.01 -14.83 18.17
CA GLY A 29 -0.21 -13.98 17.00
C GLY A 29 0.61 -12.69 17.04
N THR A 30 1.03 -12.20 15.87
CA THR A 30 1.96 -11.05 15.79
C THR A 30 1.35 -9.79 16.41
N ILE A 31 0.07 -9.51 16.18
CA ILE A 31 -0.56 -8.28 16.68
C ILE A 31 -0.57 -8.25 18.21
N ARG A 32 -0.84 -9.39 18.87
CA ARG A 32 -0.81 -9.47 20.34
C ARG A 32 0.60 -9.22 20.87
N MET A 33 1.62 -9.83 20.27
CA MET A 33 3.01 -9.66 20.67
C MET A 33 3.53 -8.24 20.43
N GLN A 34 3.13 -7.61 19.32
CA GLN A 34 3.57 -6.27 18.94
C GLN A 34 2.86 -5.15 19.71
N SER A 35 1.59 -5.35 20.12
CA SER A 35 0.76 -4.31 20.73
C SER A 35 1.39 -3.63 21.96
N PRO A 36 2.01 -4.34 22.93
CA PRO A 36 2.69 -3.69 24.05
C PRO A 36 3.85 -2.79 23.63
N VAL A 37 4.59 -3.18 22.58
CA VAL A 37 5.73 -2.43 22.06
C VAL A 37 5.25 -1.14 21.39
N PHE A 38 4.24 -1.22 20.53
CA PHE A 38 3.64 -0.03 19.92
C PHE A 38 3.05 0.92 20.95
N LYS A 39 2.41 0.38 22.00
CA LYS A 39 1.84 1.18 23.09
C LYS A 39 2.92 1.96 23.85
N ALA A 40 4.04 1.32 24.16
CA ALA A 40 5.19 1.98 24.80
C ALA A 40 5.77 3.12 23.94
N LEU A 41 5.60 3.04 22.61
CA LEU A 41 6.05 4.04 21.64
C LEU A 41 4.97 5.04 21.23
N GLY A 42 3.82 5.05 21.92
CA GLY A 42 2.77 6.06 21.75
C GLY A 42 1.63 5.70 20.80
N LEU A 43 1.52 4.45 20.36
CA LEU A 43 0.37 3.94 19.60
C LEU A 43 -0.39 2.87 20.41
N ASP A 44 -1.54 3.23 20.98
CA ASP A 44 -2.38 2.30 21.72
C ASP A 44 -3.36 1.55 20.81
N LEU A 45 -3.18 0.24 20.67
CA LEU A 45 -4.03 -0.67 19.89
C LEU A 45 -5.00 -1.48 20.77
N SER A 46 -5.13 -1.19 22.07
CA SER A 46 -5.95 -2.00 22.98
C SER A 46 -7.43 -2.08 22.61
N GLY A 47 -7.93 -1.13 21.82
CA GLY A 47 -9.30 -1.14 21.28
C GLY A 47 -9.49 -2.01 20.04
N CYS A 48 -8.42 -2.57 19.47
CA CYS A 48 -8.47 -3.39 18.27
C CYS A 48 -8.53 -4.88 18.62
N TYR A 49 -9.17 -5.65 17.74
CA TYR A 49 -9.04 -7.10 17.74
C TYR A 49 -7.59 -7.51 17.43
N PHE A 50 -7.11 -8.58 18.07
CA PHE A 50 -5.76 -9.11 17.85
C PHE A 50 -5.71 -9.93 16.57
N GLY A 51 -5.81 -9.24 15.43
CA GLY A 51 -5.78 -9.81 14.09
C GLY A 51 -6.07 -8.73 13.06
N THR A 52 -5.78 -9.03 11.80
CA THR A 52 -5.97 -8.10 10.69
C THR A 52 -7.15 -8.49 9.80
N LEU A 53 -7.83 -7.49 9.25
CA LEU A 53 -8.75 -7.64 8.12
C LEU A 53 -7.97 -7.37 6.84
N ASN A 54 -7.86 -8.35 5.94
CA ASN A 54 -7.16 -8.18 4.66
C ASN A 54 -8.16 -7.72 3.60
N ILE A 55 -8.03 -6.49 3.14
CA ILE A 55 -8.94 -5.89 2.16
C ILE A 55 -8.25 -5.84 0.80
N ASN A 56 -8.82 -6.53 -0.18
CA ASN A 56 -8.31 -6.56 -1.54
C ASN A 56 -9.07 -5.57 -2.42
N PHE A 57 -8.31 -4.72 -3.12
CA PHE A 57 -8.77 -3.68 -4.05
C PHE A 57 -8.50 -4.02 -5.52
N ALA A 58 -8.05 -5.25 -5.81
CA ALA A 58 -7.73 -5.68 -7.16
C ALA A 58 -8.85 -5.33 -8.15
N PRO A 59 -8.49 -4.80 -9.35
CA PRO A 59 -7.13 -4.70 -9.89
C PRO A 59 -6.34 -3.46 -9.45
N LEU A 60 -6.89 -2.61 -8.58
CA LEU A 60 -6.23 -1.38 -8.15
C LEU A 60 -5.19 -1.65 -7.06
N GLU A 61 -4.04 -0.99 -7.17
CA GLU A 61 -2.97 -1.04 -6.18
C GLU A 61 -3.13 0.08 -5.14
N VAL A 62 -2.69 -0.18 -3.92
CA VAL A 62 -2.77 0.77 -2.81
C VAL A 62 -1.50 1.62 -2.77
N SER A 63 -1.66 2.93 -2.86
CA SER A 63 -0.58 3.91 -2.67
C SER A 63 -0.76 4.59 -1.31
N LEU A 64 0.29 4.56 -0.48
CA LEU A 64 0.32 5.07 0.88
C LEU A 64 1.36 6.18 1.01
N ALA A 65 1.03 7.27 1.70
CA ALA A 65 1.95 8.37 1.97
C ALA A 65 1.78 8.92 3.39
N ASN A 66 2.80 9.56 3.97
CA ASN A 66 2.68 10.37 5.21
C ASN A 66 1.94 9.66 6.38
N PRO A 67 2.47 8.54 6.89
CA PRO A 67 1.83 7.80 7.99
C PRO A 67 1.62 8.66 9.24
N ASP A 68 0.62 8.30 10.06
CA ASP A 68 0.43 8.92 11.39
C ASP A 68 1.49 8.42 12.38
N HIS A 69 1.91 7.16 12.26
CA HIS A 69 3.03 6.59 13.01
C HIS A 69 3.96 5.83 12.09
N LEU A 70 5.26 6.05 12.25
CA LEU A 70 6.33 5.29 11.61
C LEU A 70 7.27 4.78 12.70
N PHE A 71 7.43 3.46 12.77
CA PHE A 71 8.38 2.80 13.67
C PHE A 71 9.44 2.11 12.81
N GLU A 72 10.60 2.74 12.66
CA GLU A 72 11.69 2.21 11.85
C GLU A 72 12.49 1.15 12.61
N LYS A 73 12.71 0.00 11.97
CA LYS A 73 13.55 -1.10 12.49
C LYS A 73 13.23 -1.44 13.95
N LEU A 74 11.95 -1.64 14.24
CA LEU A 74 11.45 -1.98 15.55
C LEU A 74 11.81 -3.43 15.92
N HIS A 75 12.52 -3.60 17.02
CA HIS A 75 12.81 -4.90 17.61
C HIS A 75 11.65 -5.32 18.53
N TRP A 76 10.71 -6.10 18.00
CA TRP A 76 9.53 -6.56 18.74
C TRP A 76 9.58 -8.05 19.12
N THR A 77 10.57 -8.78 18.62
CA THR A 77 10.82 -10.20 18.90
C THR A 77 12.27 -10.55 18.60
N GLU A 78 12.79 -11.60 19.23
CA GLU A 78 14.14 -12.14 19.01
C GLU A 78 14.19 -13.14 17.83
N LEU A 79 13.05 -13.42 17.18
CA LEU A 79 12.93 -14.47 16.17
C LEU A 79 13.46 -14.07 14.78
N HIS A 80 13.61 -12.78 14.51
CA HIS A 80 14.06 -12.24 13.24
C HIS A 80 14.62 -10.82 13.41
N PRO A 81 15.30 -10.26 12.39
CA PRO A 81 15.75 -8.87 12.42
C PRO A 81 14.61 -7.87 12.64
N PRO A 82 14.93 -6.66 13.13
CA PRO A 82 13.92 -5.62 13.35
C PRO A 82 13.15 -5.25 12.07
N GLU A 83 11.85 -5.01 12.22
CA GLU A 83 10.92 -4.68 11.11
C GLU A 83 10.45 -3.22 11.18
N THR A 84 10.13 -2.62 10.04
CA THR A 84 9.57 -1.27 9.96
C THR A 84 8.05 -1.34 9.80
N PHE A 85 7.33 -0.49 10.53
CA PHE A 85 5.87 -0.44 10.53
C PHE A 85 5.37 0.99 10.32
N SER A 86 4.35 1.13 9.47
CA SER A 86 3.60 2.37 9.33
C SER A 86 2.12 2.17 9.67
N PHE A 87 1.52 3.20 10.25
CA PHE A 87 0.11 3.22 10.59
C PHE A 87 -0.59 4.48 10.10
N TRP A 88 -1.83 4.31 9.63
CA TRP A 88 -2.72 5.42 9.26
C TRP A 88 -4.04 5.25 9.99
N ARG A 89 -4.45 6.28 10.72
CA ARG A 89 -5.78 6.34 11.31
C ARG A 89 -6.80 6.47 10.20
N VAL A 90 -7.79 5.57 10.21
CA VAL A 90 -8.86 5.53 9.22
C VAL A 90 -10.19 5.27 9.90
N GLU A 91 -11.26 5.65 9.21
CA GLU A 91 -12.60 5.16 9.51
C GLU A 91 -12.85 3.90 8.67
N ILE A 92 -13.54 2.93 9.25
CA ILE A 92 -13.85 1.63 8.65
C ILE A 92 -15.35 1.40 8.79
N LYS A 93 -15.99 0.94 7.71
CA LYS A 93 -17.37 0.49 7.73
C LYS A 93 -17.51 -0.87 7.04
N ALA A 94 -18.20 -1.79 7.71
CA ALA A 94 -18.57 -3.10 7.15
C ALA A 94 -20.05 -3.14 6.68
N SER A 95 -20.85 -2.19 7.15
CA SER A 95 -22.24 -1.97 6.76
C SER A 95 -22.48 -0.45 6.68
N GLU A 96 -23.59 -0.01 6.09
CA GLU A 96 -23.95 1.42 6.07
C GLU A 96 -24.33 1.96 7.46
N ALA A 97 -24.57 1.09 8.45
CA ALA A 97 -25.05 1.48 9.76
C ALA A 97 -23.93 1.84 10.75
N ASP A 98 -22.74 1.22 10.61
CA ASP A 98 -21.69 1.30 11.63
C ASP A 98 -20.35 1.74 11.04
N VAL A 99 -19.89 2.92 11.46
CA VAL A 99 -18.55 3.46 11.19
C VAL A 99 -17.74 3.40 12.47
N VAL A 100 -16.60 2.71 12.42
CA VAL A 100 -15.65 2.64 13.54
C VAL A 100 -14.31 3.26 13.16
N ASN A 101 -13.58 3.74 14.16
CA ASN A 101 -12.19 4.11 13.97
C ASN A 101 -11.31 2.86 14.00
N GLY A 102 -10.28 2.85 13.16
CA GLY A 102 -9.27 1.82 13.14
C GLY A 102 -7.97 2.33 12.52
N TRP A 103 -7.14 1.38 12.13
CA TRP A 103 -5.81 1.66 11.60
C TRP A 103 -5.57 0.83 10.36
N VAL A 104 -4.95 1.43 9.36
CA VAL A 104 -4.14 0.67 8.41
C VAL A 104 -2.89 0.22 9.16
N TYR A 105 -2.59 -1.07 9.09
CA TYR A 105 -1.35 -1.66 9.57
C TYR A 105 -0.51 -2.06 8.37
N TYR A 106 0.67 -1.45 8.24
CA TYR A 106 1.56 -1.70 7.12
C TYR A 106 2.94 -2.14 7.61
N PRO A 107 3.22 -3.45 7.64
CA PRO A 107 4.58 -3.94 7.76
C PRO A 107 5.33 -3.70 6.44
N HIS A 108 6.43 -2.96 6.49
CA HIS A 108 7.21 -2.62 5.30
C HIS A 108 7.93 -3.85 4.77
N PRO A 109 7.70 -4.24 3.50
CA PRO A 109 8.19 -5.50 3.00
C PRO A 109 9.72 -5.56 2.86
N GLU A 110 10.39 -4.42 2.72
CA GLU A 110 11.86 -4.32 2.64
C GLU A 110 12.55 -4.86 3.89
N THR A 111 11.83 -4.85 5.02
CA THR A 111 12.35 -5.33 6.32
C THR A 111 11.68 -6.62 6.79
N LYS A 112 10.67 -7.12 6.07
CA LYS A 112 9.89 -8.30 6.45
C LYS A 112 10.39 -9.52 5.68
N GLU A 113 11.02 -10.45 6.39
CA GLU A 113 11.58 -11.67 5.78
C GLU A 113 10.51 -12.65 5.25
N ARG A 114 9.27 -12.59 5.73
CA ARG A 114 8.22 -13.59 5.46
C ARG A 114 6.85 -12.96 5.19
N HIS A 115 6.08 -13.61 4.31
CA HIS A 115 4.69 -13.26 3.97
C HIS A 115 4.52 -11.87 3.33
N TRP A 116 4.73 -11.82 2.01
CA TRP A 116 4.45 -10.65 1.18
C TRP A 116 2.95 -10.56 0.83
N GLN A 117 2.32 -9.42 1.11
CA GLN A 117 0.96 -9.13 0.66
C GLN A 117 1.00 -8.49 -0.75
N PRO A 118 0.11 -8.86 -1.68
CA PRO A 118 -0.01 -8.17 -2.96
C PRO A 118 -0.19 -6.65 -2.79
N PRO A 119 0.29 -5.81 -3.71
CA PRO A 119 0.12 -4.35 -3.64
C PRO A 119 -1.35 -3.90 -3.71
N THR A 120 -2.26 -4.81 -4.06
CA THR A 120 -3.71 -4.58 -4.07
C THR A 120 -4.37 -4.87 -2.70
N THR A 121 -3.62 -5.39 -1.72
CA THR A 121 -4.16 -5.82 -0.43
C THR A 121 -3.68 -4.91 0.69
N LEU A 122 -4.60 -4.49 1.55
CA LEU A 122 -4.32 -3.68 2.73
C LEU A 122 -4.77 -4.40 3.99
N GLU A 123 -3.95 -4.37 5.04
CA GLU A 123 -4.30 -4.93 6.34
C GLU A 123 -4.88 -3.83 7.26
N LEU A 124 -6.06 -4.09 7.83
CA LEU A 124 -6.71 -3.18 8.78
C LEU A 124 -6.77 -3.79 10.19
N LEU A 125 -6.52 -2.95 11.19
CA LEU A 125 -6.80 -3.21 12.59
C LEU A 125 -8.05 -2.41 12.98
N ALA A 126 -9.05 -3.10 13.52
CA ALA A 126 -10.31 -2.51 13.93
C ALA A 126 -10.78 -3.16 15.24
N PRO A 127 -11.69 -2.52 15.98
CA PRO A 127 -12.49 -3.21 16.98
C PRO A 127 -13.19 -4.45 16.39
N GLN A 128 -13.68 -5.35 17.24
CA GLN A 128 -14.45 -6.50 16.78
C GLN A 128 -15.67 -6.02 15.99
N LEU A 129 -15.72 -6.34 14.70
CA LEU A 129 -16.85 -6.05 13.82
C LEU A 129 -17.82 -7.24 13.83
N SER A 130 -19.12 -6.95 13.81
CA SER A 130 -20.18 -7.94 13.69
C SER A 130 -20.52 -8.23 12.22
N GLY A 131 -20.83 -9.49 11.89
CA GLY A 131 -21.32 -9.87 10.56
C GLY A 131 -20.26 -9.77 9.45
N VAL A 132 -18.98 -9.90 9.80
CA VAL A 132 -17.87 -9.82 8.86
C VAL A 132 -17.40 -11.22 8.48
N GLU A 133 -17.67 -11.60 7.23
CA GLU A 133 -17.27 -12.88 6.64
C GLU A 133 -16.40 -12.67 5.40
N PRO A 134 -15.51 -13.62 5.06
CA PRO A 134 -14.73 -13.54 3.82
C PRO A 134 -15.63 -13.33 2.60
N GLY A 135 -15.24 -12.41 1.71
CA GLY A 135 -15.99 -12.03 0.52
C GLY A 135 -16.91 -10.81 0.70
N CYS A 136 -17.22 -10.42 1.94
CA CYS A 136 -17.97 -9.20 2.24
C CYS A 136 -17.20 -7.95 1.80
N THR A 137 -17.96 -6.89 1.59
CA THR A 137 -17.41 -5.58 1.25
C THR A 137 -17.04 -4.83 2.52
N ILE A 138 -15.81 -4.29 2.57
CA ILE A 138 -15.37 -3.38 3.61
C ILE A 138 -14.96 -2.07 2.93
N SER A 139 -15.40 -0.95 3.49
CA SER A 139 -14.95 0.37 3.07
C SER A 139 -14.11 1.01 4.14
N LEU A 140 -13.10 1.76 3.73
CA LEU A 140 -12.28 2.60 4.61
C LEU A 140 -12.20 4.03 4.08
N ARG A 141 -11.96 4.98 4.98
CA ARG A 141 -11.78 6.38 4.63
C ARG A 141 -10.63 6.98 5.43
N ASP A 142 -9.67 7.55 4.71
CA ASP A 142 -8.65 8.43 5.30
C ASP A 142 -9.06 9.89 5.07
N GLN A 143 -9.41 10.58 6.15
CA GLN A 143 -9.80 11.99 6.12
C GLN A 143 -8.69 12.89 5.54
N ARG A 144 -7.43 12.46 5.64
CA ARG A 144 -6.26 13.20 5.18
C ARG A 144 -5.85 12.87 3.73
N ARG A 145 -6.56 11.94 3.05
CA ARG A 145 -6.37 11.56 1.63
C ARG A 145 -4.95 11.12 1.26
N ARG A 146 -4.32 10.39 2.16
CA ARG A 146 -2.98 9.84 2.02
C ARG A 146 -2.96 8.40 1.51
N ILE A 147 -4.14 7.79 1.45
CA ILE A 147 -4.36 6.46 0.87
C ILE A 147 -5.06 6.66 -0.46
N LYS A 148 -4.52 6.07 -1.52
CA LYS A 148 -5.08 6.14 -2.88
C LYS A 148 -5.12 4.75 -3.49
N LEU A 149 -6.08 4.55 -4.38
CA LEU A 149 -6.13 3.38 -5.25
C LEU A 149 -5.68 3.80 -6.65
N VAL A 150 -4.69 3.10 -7.21
CA VAL A 150 -4.07 3.43 -8.48
C VAL A 150 -4.24 2.25 -9.43
N ASP A 151 -4.80 2.50 -10.61
CA ASP A 151 -4.77 1.54 -11.72
C ASP A 151 -3.41 1.65 -12.41
N THR A 152 -2.40 1.01 -11.82
CA THR A 152 -1.00 1.04 -12.30
C THR A 152 -0.88 0.45 -13.71
N THR A 153 -1.67 -0.57 -14.04
CA THR A 153 -1.67 -1.17 -15.37
C THR A 153 -2.14 -0.19 -16.42
N ARG A 154 -3.28 0.47 -16.21
CA ARG A 154 -3.76 1.51 -17.11
C ARG A 154 -2.84 2.71 -17.16
N LEU A 155 -2.30 3.14 -16.03
CA LEU A 155 -1.41 4.30 -15.96
C LEU A 155 -0.10 4.07 -16.71
N ARG A 156 0.51 2.89 -16.59
CA ARG A 156 1.70 2.51 -17.37
C ARG A 156 1.42 2.52 -18.87
N ALA A 157 0.28 1.96 -19.29
CA ALA A 157 -0.11 1.96 -20.70
C ALA A 157 -0.30 3.39 -21.26
N ARG A 158 -0.97 4.27 -20.50
CA ARG A 158 -1.16 5.68 -20.88
C ARG A 158 0.17 6.44 -20.92
N LEU A 159 1.07 6.20 -19.97
CA LEU A 159 2.39 6.81 -19.99
C LEU A 159 3.19 6.36 -21.22
N LEU A 160 3.17 5.06 -21.55
CA LEU A 160 3.84 4.54 -22.73
C LEU A 160 3.30 5.18 -24.03
N GLU A 161 1.98 5.27 -24.17
CA GLU A 161 1.32 5.96 -25.28
C GLU A 161 1.69 7.45 -25.33
N PHE A 162 1.71 8.13 -24.18
CA PHE A 162 2.13 9.52 -24.09
C PHE A 162 3.58 9.74 -24.57
N LEU A 163 4.49 8.86 -24.17
CA LEU A 163 5.90 8.92 -24.57
C LEU A 163 6.08 8.69 -26.07
N LYS A 164 5.28 7.82 -26.70
CA LYS A 164 5.31 7.58 -28.15
C LYS A 164 5.32 8.88 -28.95
N PHE A 165 4.38 9.78 -28.67
CA PHE A 165 4.25 11.04 -29.40
C PHE A 165 5.41 12.01 -29.14
N ARG A 166 6.03 11.93 -27.96
CA ARG A 166 7.15 12.80 -27.58
C ARG A 166 8.45 12.35 -28.21
N VAL A 167 8.72 11.05 -28.21
CA VAL A 167 9.92 10.47 -28.84
C VAL A 167 9.87 10.68 -30.34
N LEU A 168 8.75 10.38 -31.00
CA LEU A 168 8.62 10.57 -32.46
C LEU A 168 8.78 12.04 -32.89
N ALA A 169 8.44 13.00 -32.03
CA ALA A 169 8.59 14.42 -32.32
C ALA A 169 10.00 14.98 -32.06
N SER A 170 10.82 14.30 -31.26
CA SER A 170 12.16 14.78 -30.82
C SER A 170 13.33 13.87 -31.20
N GLN A 171 13.05 12.73 -31.84
CA GLN A 171 13.99 11.73 -32.34
C GLN A 171 15.03 11.29 -31.27
N GLN A 172 16.29 11.06 -31.65
CA GLN A 172 17.29 10.39 -30.81
C GLN A 172 17.68 11.18 -29.55
N THR A 173 17.45 12.50 -29.53
CA THR A 173 17.88 13.38 -28.43
C THR A 173 17.02 13.28 -27.16
N PHE A 174 15.81 12.71 -27.26
CA PHE A 174 14.87 12.65 -26.12
C PHE A 174 15.44 11.94 -24.90
N PHE A 175 16.28 10.92 -25.11
CA PHE A 175 16.83 10.07 -24.06
C PHE A 175 18.29 10.39 -23.69
N GLU A 176 18.90 11.46 -24.24
CA GLU A 176 20.33 11.74 -24.07
C GLU A 176 20.70 12.22 -22.66
N VAL A 177 19.77 12.85 -21.93
CA VAL A 177 20.03 13.37 -20.57
C VAL A 177 18.91 12.96 -19.62
N ASP A 178 19.02 11.74 -19.09
CA ASP A 178 17.85 11.00 -18.66
C ASP A 178 18.00 10.36 -17.27
N THR A 179 18.25 11.21 -16.26
CA THR A 179 18.20 10.76 -14.86
C THR A 179 16.76 10.66 -14.38
N LEU A 180 16.48 9.75 -13.44
CA LEU A 180 15.14 9.59 -12.84
C LEU A 180 14.58 10.92 -12.32
N ALA A 181 15.39 11.72 -11.63
CA ALA A 181 14.98 13.03 -11.12
C ALA A 181 14.55 14.00 -12.24
N LYS A 182 15.26 14.02 -13.37
CA LYS A 182 14.89 14.85 -14.54
C LYS A 182 13.62 14.33 -15.21
N ARG A 183 13.46 13.01 -15.33
CA ARG A 183 12.22 12.38 -15.82
C ARG A 183 11.03 12.78 -14.97
N GLN A 184 11.13 12.64 -13.64
CA GLN A 184 10.08 13.01 -12.70
C GLN A 184 9.74 14.50 -12.78
N GLN A 185 10.75 15.38 -12.82
CA GLN A 185 10.53 16.82 -12.98
C GLN A 185 9.78 17.15 -14.28
N TRP A 186 10.16 16.52 -15.39
CA TRP A 186 9.49 16.72 -16.67
C TRP A 186 8.06 16.15 -16.67
N LEU A 187 7.86 14.96 -16.12
CA LEU A 187 6.52 14.36 -15.96
C LEU A 187 5.62 15.22 -15.07
N ALA A 188 6.16 15.84 -14.02
CA ALA A 188 5.39 16.76 -13.18
C ALA A 188 4.75 17.90 -13.98
N ALA A 189 5.43 18.39 -15.02
CA ALA A 189 4.92 19.44 -15.88
C ALA A 189 4.01 18.90 -17.00
N MET A 190 4.38 17.76 -17.59
CA MET A 190 3.78 17.31 -18.86
C MET A 190 2.73 16.20 -18.71
N PHE A 191 2.86 15.35 -17.69
CA PHE A 191 1.97 14.21 -17.42
C PHE A 191 2.01 13.83 -15.92
N PRO A 192 1.53 14.72 -15.03
CA PRO A 192 1.76 14.63 -13.59
C PRO A 192 1.18 13.37 -12.94
N GLU A 193 0.14 12.78 -13.53
CA GLU A 193 -0.46 11.54 -13.03
C GLU A 193 0.49 10.34 -13.04
N ALA A 194 1.53 10.32 -13.88
CA ALA A 194 2.55 9.26 -13.88
C ALA A 194 3.40 9.22 -12.61
N LEU A 195 3.45 10.31 -11.83
CA LEU A 195 4.17 10.35 -10.56
C LEU A 195 3.51 9.50 -9.45
N GLN A 196 2.37 8.87 -9.76
CA GLN A 196 1.76 7.85 -8.90
C GLN A 196 2.36 6.46 -9.11
N LEU A 197 3.13 6.25 -10.19
CA LEU A 197 3.87 5.01 -10.41
C LEU A 197 5.10 4.95 -9.50
N SER A 198 5.49 3.73 -9.12
CA SER A 198 6.77 3.49 -8.46
C SER A 198 7.93 3.91 -9.36
N GLU A 199 9.09 4.22 -8.76
CA GLU A 199 10.32 4.50 -9.52
C GLU A 199 10.66 3.35 -10.47
N GLN A 200 10.46 2.10 -10.02
CA GLN A 200 10.69 0.91 -10.83
C GLN A 200 9.74 0.83 -12.03
N ASP A 201 8.46 1.16 -11.86
CA ASP A 201 7.50 1.16 -12.98
C ASP A 201 7.77 2.31 -13.95
N LEU A 202 8.14 3.49 -13.45
CA LEU A 202 8.57 4.60 -14.30
C LEU A 202 9.76 4.19 -15.16
N ASP A 203 10.80 3.61 -14.56
CA ASP A 203 11.99 3.15 -15.28
C ASP A 203 11.68 2.06 -16.30
N ARG A 204 10.80 1.11 -15.97
CA ARG A 204 10.36 0.07 -16.90
C ARG A 204 9.65 0.65 -18.12
N VAL A 205 8.67 1.54 -17.90
CA VAL A 205 7.94 2.18 -19.01
C VAL A 205 8.88 3.04 -19.85
N TRP A 206 9.81 3.74 -19.21
CA TRP A 206 10.79 4.58 -19.91
C TRP A 206 11.74 3.76 -20.79
N ALA A 207 12.29 2.66 -20.25
CA ALA A 207 13.13 1.73 -21.00
C ALA A 207 12.36 1.08 -22.16
N GLN A 208 11.10 0.71 -21.92
CA GLN A 208 10.22 0.17 -22.96
C GLN A 208 9.97 1.20 -24.08
N ALA A 209 9.69 2.46 -23.73
CA ALA A 209 9.51 3.52 -24.71
C ALA A 209 10.77 3.75 -25.55
N ARG A 210 11.95 3.72 -24.93
CA ARG A 210 13.24 3.83 -25.63
C ARG A 210 13.42 2.69 -26.64
N SER A 211 13.25 1.45 -26.21
CA SER A 211 13.37 0.28 -27.10
C SER A 211 12.37 0.34 -28.26
N LEU A 212 11.09 0.65 -27.99
CA LEU A 212 10.05 0.63 -29.02
C LEU A 212 10.10 1.80 -30.00
N TYR A 213 10.60 2.97 -29.60
CA TYR A 213 10.44 4.21 -30.37
C TYR A 213 11.75 4.84 -30.86
N THR A 214 12.91 4.27 -30.51
CA THR A 214 14.22 4.72 -31.04
C THR A 214 14.88 3.75 -32.02
N GLU A 215 14.41 2.50 -32.10
CA GLU A 215 14.88 1.53 -33.10
C GLU A 215 14.07 1.69 -34.39
N SER A 216 14.42 2.71 -35.18
CA SER A 216 14.00 2.89 -36.59
C SER A 216 15.18 3.35 -37.43
#